data_AF-A0A9P9CQ50-F1
#
_entry.id   AF-A0A9P9CQ50-F1
#
_cell.length_a   1.000
_cell.length_b   1.000
_cell.length_c   1.000
_cell.angle_alpha   90.00
_cell.angle_beta   90.00
_cell.angle_gamma   90.00
#
_symmetry.space_group_name_H-M   'P 1'
#
loop_
_entity.id
_entity.type
_entity.pdbx_description
1 polymer ?
#
loop_
_entity_poly.entity_id
_entity_poly.type
_entity_poly.pdbx_seq_one_letter_code
_entity_poly.pdbx_strand_id
1 'polypeptide(L)'
;MSATQAFLLATRSGALALRRDDLGILTEGAKADIVVWDGEAPNMLGWVDPVAAIILHANVGNIKHVLVDGKFVKRDGKLTAKNYGAVKDQFLQSTRRIQEGFRGLPPAQVGKDFNGVTPYSTALTVDVQRGDGDGYGQLSHSSRRYQTQ
;
A
#
# COMPACT_ATOMS: atom_id res chain seq x y z
N MET A 1 6.98 -14.09 -17.75
CA MET A 1 6.80 -14.44 -16.33
C MET A 1 5.66 -15.45 -16.24
N SER A 2 5.87 -16.61 -15.62
CA SER A 2 4.82 -17.63 -15.42
C SER A 2 3.99 -17.36 -14.15
N ALA A 3 2.85 -18.04 -14.01
CA ALA A 3 2.02 -17.97 -12.80
C ALA A 3 2.82 -18.38 -11.55
N THR A 4 3.60 -19.46 -11.63
CA THR A 4 4.50 -19.89 -10.54
C THR A 4 5.55 -18.83 -10.20
N GLN A 5 6.15 -18.18 -11.20
CA GLN A 5 7.11 -17.09 -10.94
C GLN A 5 6.43 -15.93 -10.22
N ALA A 6 5.23 -15.53 -10.65
CA ALA A 6 4.47 -14.48 -9.96
C ALA A 6 4.08 -14.87 -8.53
N PHE A 7 3.67 -16.11 -8.30
CA PHE A 7 3.36 -16.65 -6.98
C PHE A 7 4.58 -16.65 -6.06
N LEU A 8 5.74 -17.07 -6.57
CA LEU A 8 7.00 -17.05 -5.82
C LEU A 8 7.48 -15.62 -5.55
N LEU A 9 7.25 -14.67 -6.46
CA LEU A 9 7.54 -13.25 -6.20
C LEU A 9 6.72 -12.71 -5.03
N ALA A 10 5.44 -13.07 -4.96
CA ALA A 10 4.54 -12.65 -3.88
C ALA A 10 4.77 -13.37 -2.54
N THR A 11 5.54 -14.46 -2.52
CA THR A 11 5.76 -15.31 -1.33
C THR A 11 7.26 -15.48 -1.04
N ARG A 12 7.86 -16.60 -1.47
CA ARG A 12 9.23 -16.99 -1.11
C ARG A 12 10.29 -15.99 -1.55
N SER A 13 10.21 -15.49 -2.76
CA SER A 13 11.22 -14.54 -3.28
C SER A 13 11.11 -13.19 -2.57
N GLY A 14 9.89 -12.75 -2.22
CA GLY A 14 9.68 -11.58 -1.38
C GLY A 14 10.26 -11.76 0.03
N ALA A 15 10.06 -12.92 0.65
CA ALA A 15 10.67 -13.27 1.93
C ALA A 15 12.20 -13.23 1.88
N LEU A 16 12.80 -13.83 0.85
CA LEU A 16 14.26 -13.82 0.66
C LEU A 16 14.80 -12.41 0.41
N ALA A 17 14.07 -11.55 -0.31
CA ALA A 17 14.43 -10.15 -0.50
C ALA A 17 14.48 -9.38 0.84
N LEU A 18 13.65 -9.77 1.81
CA LEU A 18 13.65 -9.25 3.18
C LEU A 18 14.67 -9.96 4.10
N ARG A 19 15.50 -10.87 3.56
CA ARG A 19 16.46 -11.69 4.33
C ARG A 19 15.77 -12.53 5.41
N ARG A 20 14.57 -13.03 5.12
CA ARG A 20 13.79 -13.91 5.99
C ARG A 20 13.64 -15.27 5.33
N ASP A 21 14.43 -16.23 5.81
CA ASP A 21 14.42 -17.61 5.36
C ASP A 21 13.28 -18.44 5.97
N ASP A 22 12.69 -17.95 7.06
CA ASP A 22 11.56 -18.53 7.79
C ASP A 22 10.17 -18.11 7.25
N LEU A 23 10.10 -17.28 6.20
CA LEU A 23 8.85 -16.78 5.61
C LEU A 23 8.62 -17.31 4.18
N GLY A 24 7.35 -17.21 3.73
CA GLY A 24 6.94 -17.48 2.35
C GLY A 24 7.10 -18.94 1.91
N ILE A 25 7.18 -19.87 2.87
CA ILE A 25 7.34 -21.32 2.66
C ILE A 25 6.55 -22.08 3.73
N LEU A 26 6.01 -23.24 3.36
CA LEU A 26 5.36 -24.17 4.29
C LEU A 26 6.32 -25.32 4.57
N THR A 27 7.10 -25.20 5.63
CA THR A 27 8.02 -26.23 6.12
C THR A 27 8.13 -26.13 7.64
N GLU A 28 8.55 -27.21 8.30
CA GLU A 28 8.73 -27.21 9.76
C GLU A 28 9.79 -26.16 10.16
N GLY A 29 9.53 -25.44 11.25
CA GLY A 29 10.39 -24.36 11.73
C GLY A 29 10.15 -22.99 11.06
N ALA A 30 9.45 -22.93 9.92
CA ALA A 30 9.02 -21.66 9.32
C ALA A 30 7.82 -21.05 10.08
N LYS A 31 7.60 -19.74 9.88
CA LYS A 31 6.42 -19.06 10.45
C LYS A 31 5.13 -19.56 9.82
N ALA A 32 4.11 -19.72 10.65
CA ALA A 32 2.77 -20.11 10.23
C ALA A 32 1.97 -18.91 9.67
N ASP A 33 2.52 -18.30 8.61
CA ASP A 33 1.89 -17.23 7.84
C ASP A 33 1.17 -17.86 6.63
N ILE A 34 -0.14 -18.06 6.77
CA ILE A 34 -0.93 -18.91 5.85
C ILE A 34 -2.12 -18.12 5.32
N VAL A 35 -2.34 -18.20 4.02
CA VAL A 35 -3.54 -17.70 3.35
C VAL A 35 -4.30 -18.89 2.77
N VAL A 36 -5.61 -18.94 3.04
CA VAL A 36 -6.51 -19.98 2.52
C VAL A 36 -7.57 -19.31 1.65
N TRP A 37 -7.71 -19.80 0.42
CA TRP A 37 -8.73 -19.34 -0.52
C TRP A 37 -9.97 -20.24 -0.45
N ASP A 38 -11.13 -19.65 -0.70
CA ASP A 38 -12.37 -20.35 -1.01
C ASP A 38 -12.31 -20.83 -2.46
N GLY A 39 -12.03 -22.12 -2.65
CA GLY A 39 -11.96 -22.75 -3.97
C GLY A 39 -13.34 -22.98 -4.61
N GLU A 40 -14.43 -22.80 -3.86
CA GLU A 40 -15.80 -23.00 -4.36
C GLU A 40 -16.42 -21.70 -4.91
N ALA A 41 -15.73 -20.56 -4.75
CA ALA A 41 -16.18 -19.30 -5.30
C ALA A 41 -16.29 -19.38 -6.84
N PRO A 42 -17.29 -18.73 -7.48
CA PRO A 42 -17.55 -18.90 -8.91
C PRO A 42 -16.34 -18.64 -9.83
N ASN A 43 -15.46 -17.70 -9.47
CA ASN A 43 -14.26 -17.37 -10.23
C ASN A 43 -13.08 -18.34 -10.00
N MET A 44 -13.19 -19.25 -9.05
CA MET A 44 -12.16 -20.24 -8.69
C MET A 44 -12.48 -21.65 -9.21
N LEU A 45 -13.70 -21.88 -9.73
CA LEU A 45 -14.15 -23.18 -10.22
C LEU A 45 -13.44 -23.61 -11.51
N GLY A 46 -13.20 -24.91 -11.67
CA GLY A 46 -12.75 -25.53 -12.94
C GLY A 46 -11.25 -25.48 -13.22
N TRP A 47 -10.43 -25.01 -12.29
CA TRP A 47 -8.98 -24.93 -12.46
C TRP A 47 -8.27 -26.22 -12.01
N VAL A 48 -7.39 -26.74 -12.88
CA VAL A 48 -6.50 -27.88 -12.55
C VAL A 48 -5.28 -27.40 -11.78
N ASP A 49 -4.71 -26.26 -12.17
CA ASP A 49 -3.57 -25.64 -11.48
C ASP A 49 -4.08 -24.58 -10.47
N PRO A 50 -3.98 -24.83 -9.16
CA PRO A 50 -4.43 -23.88 -8.14
C PRO A 50 -3.56 -22.61 -8.09
N VAL A 51 -2.28 -22.68 -8.50
CA VAL A 51 -1.41 -21.49 -8.55
C VAL A 51 -1.85 -20.58 -9.69
N ALA A 52 -2.16 -21.15 -10.86
CA ALA A 52 -2.75 -20.38 -11.96
C ALA A 52 -4.10 -19.76 -11.56
N ALA A 53 -4.97 -20.53 -10.89
CA ALA A 53 -6.24 -20.02 -10.38
C ALA A 53 -6.05 -18.80 -9.45
N ILE A 54 -5.12 -18.90 -8.49
CA ILE A 54 -4.84 -17.82 -7.53
C ILE A 54 -4.29 -16.59 -8.25
N ILE A 55 -3.31 -16.76 -9.14
CA ILE A 55 -2.62 -15.63 -9.76
C ILE A 55 -3.46 -14.93 -10.84
N LEU A 56 -4.25 -15.68 -11.60
CA LEU A 56 -4.96 -15.15 -12.75
C LEU A 56 -6.42 -14.79 -12.46
N HIS A 57 -7.04 -15.39 -11.43
CA HIS A 57 -8.49 -15.28 -11.22
C HIS A 57 -8.93 -14.89 -9.80
N ALA A 58 -8.10 -15.08 -8.78
CA ALA A 58 -8.50 -14.76 -7.42
C ALA A 58 -8.55 -13.25 -7.14
N ASN A 59 -9.36 -12.87 -6.16
CA ASN A 59 -9.41 -11.54 -5.57
C ASN A 59 -9.44 -11.64 -4.03
N VAL A 60 -9.31 -10.49 -3.35
CA VAL A 60 -9.28 -10.41 -1.88
C VAL A 60 -10.53 -10.95 -1.19
N GLY A 61 -11.67 -10.96 -1.89
CA GLY A 61 -12.93 -11.54 -1.43
C GLY A 61 -12.90 -13.06 -1.37
N ASN A 62 -12.09 -13.73 -2.21
CA ASN A 62 -11.94 -15.19 -2.19
C ASN A 62 -11.13 -15.71 -1.00
N ILE A 63 -10.39 -14.84 -0.28
CA ILE A 63 -9.59 -15.30 0.86
C ILE A 63 -10.53 -15.69 2.01
N LYS A 64 -10.57 -16.96 2.39
CA LYS A 64 -11.42 -17.46 3.49
C LYS A 64 -10.75 -17.27 4.86
N HIS A 65 -9.46 -17.60 4.95
CA HIS A 65 -8.69 -17.48 6.18
C HIS A 65 -7.33 -16.84 5.95
N VAL A 66 -6.85 -16.11 6.96
CA VAL A 66 -5.47 -15.62 7.04
C VAL A 66 -4.97 -15.85 8.46
N LEU A 67 -3.82 -16.50 8.56
CA LEU A 67 -3.07 -16.71 9.78
C LEU A 67 -1.75 -15.94 9.70
N VAL A 68 -1.37 -15.30 10.80
CA VAL A 68 -0.06 -14.68 10.98
C VAL A 68 0.52 -15.24 12.26
N ASP A 69 1.71 -15.84 12.18
CA ASP A 69 2.35 -16.56 13.30
C ASP A 69 1.37 -17.56 13.97
N GLY A 70 0.61 -18.28 13.15
CA GLY A 70 -0.36 -19.29 13.60
C GLY A 70 -1.66 -18.73 14.20
N LYS A 71 -1.84 -17.40 14.24
CA LYS A 71 -3.04 -16.76 14.80
C LYS A 71 -3.94 -16.25 13.69
N PHE A 72 -5.23 -16.57 13.75
CA PHE A 72 -6.20 -16.04 12.79
C PHE A 72 -6.31 -14.52 12.89
N VAL A 73 -5.97 -13.83 11.80
CA VAL A 73 -6.24 -12.40 11.59
C VAL A 73 -7.44 -12.17 10.67
N LYS A 74 -7.80 -13.20 9.89
CA LYS A 74 -9.07 -13.33 9.16
C LYS A 74 -9.57 -14.76 9.29
N ARG A 75 -10.84 -14.94 9.65
CA ARG A 75 -11.47 -16.26 9.80
C ARG A 75 -12.88 -16.23 9.20
N ASP A 76 -13.22 -17.24 8.40
CA ASP A 76 -14.53 -17.39 7.78
C ASP A 76 -14.95 -16.13 6.99
N GLY A 77 -14.01 -15.58 6.21
CA GLY A 77 -14.23 -14.37 5.41
C GLY A 77 -14.19 -13.05 6.18
N LYS A 78 -14.07 -13.07 7.52
CA LYS A 78 -14.16 -11.87 8.39
C LYS A 78 -12.86 -11.58 9.12
N LEU A 79 -12.51 -10.30 9.28
CA LEU A 79 -11.37 -9.89 10.10
C LEU A 79 -11.63 -10.22 11.58
N THR A 80 -10.60 -10.64 12.30
CA THR A 80 -10.68 -10.95 13.74
C THR A 80 -10.34 -9.75 14.64
N ALA A 81 -10.00 -8.61 14.04
CA ALA A 81 -9.60 -7.40 14.76
C ALA A 81 -10.74 -6.85 15.63
N LYS A 82 -10.53 -6.83 16.96
CA LYS A 82 -11.54 -6.39 17.94
C LYS A 82 -11.91 -4.91 17.82
N ASN A 83 -10.95 -4.07 17.46
CA ASN A 83 -11.09 -2.61 17.41
C ASN A 83 -11.27 -2.07 15.98
N TYR A 84 -11.73 -2.89 15.04
CA TYR A 84 -11.83 -2.50 13.63
C TYR A 84 -12.65 -1.22 13.40
N GLY A 85 -13.73 -1.01 14.17
CA GLY A 85 -14.53 0.21 14.11
C GLY A 85 -13.70 1.47 14.43
N ALA A 86 -12.96 1.45 15.54
CA ALA A 86 -12.10 2.57 15.93
C ALA A 86 -10.98 2.81 14.91
N VAL A 87 -10.38 1.75 14.36
CA VAL A 87 -9.36 1.87 13.30
C VAL A 87 -9.94 2.51 12.04
N LYS A 88 -11.15 2.12 11.64
CA LYS A 88 -11.88 2.72 10.52
C LYS A 88 -12.13 4.21 10.76
N ASP A 89 -12.56 4.59 11.96
CA ASP A 89 -12.81 6.00 12.30
C ASP A 89 -11.53 6.83 12.26
N GLN A 90 -10.43 6.31 12.83
CA GLN A 90 -9.11 6.96 12.78
C GLN A 90 -8.60 7.12 11.34
N PHE A 91 -8.80 6.10 10.49
CA PHE A 91 -8.45 6.17 9.07
C PHE A 91 -9.24 7.28 8.36
N LEU A 92 -10.55 7.38 8.61
CA LEU A 92 -11.41 8.40 8.01
C LEU A 92 -11.07 9.81 8.52
N GLN A 93 -10.70 9.97 9.79
CA GLN A 93 -10.22 11.24 10.32
C GLN A 93 -8.93 11.69 9.62
N SER A 94 -7.96 10.77 9.50
CA SER A 94 -6.70 11.03 8.80
C SER A 94 -6.94 11.39 7.33
N THR A 95 -7.88 10.69 6.68
CA THR A 95 -8.29 10.97 5.30
C THR A 95 -8.82 12.40 5.15
N ARG A 96 -9.73 12.84 6.04
CA ARG A 96 -10.27 14.21 5.99
C ARG A 96 -9.16 15.25 6.13
N ARG A 97 -8.31 15.10 7.15
CA ARG A 97 -7.17 16.00 7.38
C ARG A 97 -6.27 16.12 6.15
N ILE A 98 -5.90 14.99 5.55
CA ILE A 98 -5.04 14.98 4.34
C ILE A 98 -5.78 15.62 3.16
N GLN A 99 -7.03 15.25 2.92
CA GLN A 99 -7.81 15.80 1.80
C GLN A 99 -8.05 17.30 1.94
N GLU A 100 -8.31 17.80 3.14
CA GLU A 100 -8.44 19.23 3.42
C GLU A 100 -7.11 19.96 3.16
N GLY A 101 -5.99 19.39 3.61
CA GLY A 101 -4.65 19.89 3.29
C GLY A 101 -4.43 19.97 1.79
N PHE A 102 -4.71 18.90 1.04
CA PHE A 102 -4.58 18.86 -0.42
C PHE A 102 -5.49 19.84 -1.15
N ARG A 103 -6.75 20.00 -0.71
CA ARG A 103 -7.68 20.98 -1.30
C ARG A 103 -7.29 22.43 -1.02
N GLY A 104 -6.63 22.68 0.10
CA GLY A 104 -6.10 23.99 0.46
C GLY A 104 -4.83 24.38 -0.28
N LEU A 105 -4.18 23.45 -1.00
CA LEU A 105 -3.00 23.77 -1.80
C LEU A 105 -3.40 24.65 -2.99
N PRO A 106 -2.67 25.76 -3.23
CA PRO A 106 -2.91 26.56 -4.43
C PRO A 106 -2.65 25.70 -5.67
N PRO A 107 -3.45 25.86 -6.74
CA PRO A 107 -3.17 25.18 -8.00
C PRO A 107 -1.76 25.53 -8.48
N ALA A 108 -1.10 24.58 -9.13
CA ALA A 108 0.22 24.81 -9.69
C ALA A 108 0.17 25.99 -10.68
N GLN A 109 0.91 27.05 -10.40
CA GLN A 109 1.03 28.19 -11.30
C GLN A 109 2.00 27.80 -12.43
N VAL A 110 1.45 27.47 -13.58
CA VAL A 110 2.21 27.08 -14.76
C VAL A 110 2.63 28.36 -15.48
N GLY A 111 3.93 28.63 -15.55
CA GLY A 111 4.46 29.93 -16.00
C GLY A 111 5.59 29.85 -17.01
N LYS A 112 5.98 28.64 -17.42
CA LYS A 112 7.04 28.40 -18.41
C LYS A 112 6.64 27.27 -19.34
N ASP A 113 7.11 27.30 -20.58
CA ASP A 113 6.88 26.23 -21.54
C ASP A 113 8.18 25.48 -21.83
N PHE A 114 8.11 24.14 -21.82
CA PHE A 114 9.19 23.30 -22.29
C PHE A 114 9.03 23.12 -23.80
N ASN A 115 9.97 23.67 -24.56
CA ASN A 115 9.96 23.69 -26.03
C ASN A 115 8.66 24.21 -26.66
N GLY A 116 7.89 25.05 -25.96
CA GLY A 116 6.62 25.59 -26.45
C GLY A 116 5.46 24.58 -26.54
N VAL A 117 5.61 23.37 -25.98
CA VAL A 117 4.60 22.29 -26.08
C VAL A 117 4.08 21.84 -24.72
N THR A 118 4.93 21.79 -23.69
CA THR A 118 4.53 21.30 -22.36
C THR A 118 4.69 22.39 -21.33
N PRO A 119 3.59 22.98 -20.84
CA PRO A 119 3.66 24.02 -19.83
C PRO A 119 4.07 23.38 -18.49
N TYR A 120 5.04 23.98 -17.80
CA TYR A 120 5.58 23.54 -16.51
C TYR A 120 5.70 24.70 -15.51
N SER A 121 5.79 24.37 -14.23
CA SER A 121 6.01 25.33 -13.14
C SER A 121 7.37 25.11 -12.49
N THR A 122 7.92 26.15 -11.87
CA THR A 122 9.08 25.98 -10.99
C THR A 122 8.63 25.18 -9.77
N ALA A 123 9.29 24.05 -9.49
CA ALA A 123 8.99 23.28 -8.29
C ALA A 123 9.21 24.13 -7.03
N LEU A 124 8.27 24.03 -6.07
CA LEU A 124 8.44 24.65 -4.76
C LEU A 124 9.68 24.02 -4.10
N THR A 125 10.70 24.84 -3.87
CA THR A 125 11.86 24.41 -3.08
C THR A 125 11.47 24.54 -1.61
N VAL A 126 11.21 23.42 -0.96
CA VAL A 126 10.96 23.35 0.48
C VAL A 126 12.17 22.72 1.16
N ASP A 127 12.61 23.33 2.25
CA ASP A 127 13.73 22.82 3.03
C ASP A 127 13.24 21.67 3.90
N VAL A 128 13.67 20.44 3.62
CA VAL A 128 13.25 19.26 4.38
C VAL A 128 14.15 19.13 5.59
N GLN A 129 13.90 19.94 6.62
CA GLN A 129 14.56 19.76 7.90
C GLN A 129 13.97 18.54 8.63
N ARG A 130 14.86 17.69 9.15
CA ARG A 130 14.48 16.58 10.03
C ARG A 130 13.97 17.18 11.36
N GLY A 131 12.69 17.02 11.64
CA GLY A 131 12.03 17.50 12.86
C GLY A 131 10.70 16.77 13.08
N ASP A 132 9.93 17.17 14.09
CA ASP A 132 8.67 16.51 14.46
C ASP A 132 7.50 16.73 13.45
N GLY A 133 7.77 17.37 12.32
CA GLY A 133 6.80 17.63 11.25
C GLY A 133 6.68 16.47 10.25
N ASP A 134 5.54 16.37 9.58
CA ASP A 134 5.26 15.32 8.56
C ASP A 134 5.84 15.61 7.17
N GLY A 135 6.71 16.63 7.05
CA GLY A 135 7.24 17.11 5.78
C GLY A 135 6.28 18.02 5.00
N TYR A 136 5.06 18.25 5.49
CA TYR A 136 4.04 19.13 4.92
C TYR A 136 3.71 20.33 5.84
N GLY A 137 4.69 20.75 6.65
CA GLY A 137 4.56 21.85 7.61
C GLY A 137 4.11 23.18 7.00
N GLN A 138 3.75 24.14 7.86
CA GLN A 138 3.16 25.43 7.49
C GLN A 138 3.95 26.14 6.39
N LEU A 139 3.36 26.14 5.18
CA LEU A 139 3.72 27.06 4.11
C LEU A 139 3.33 28.47 4.56
N SER A 140 4.26 29.13 5.24
CA SER A 140 4.27 30.53 5.69
C SER A 140 4.36 30.67 7.20
N HIS A 141 5.54 31.07 7.67
CA HIS A 141 5.62 32.30 8.44
C HIS A 141 6.54 33.26 7.68
N SER A 142 6.00 34.44 7.45
CA SER A 142 6.67 35.68 7.09
C SER A 142 8.09 35.77 7.64
N SER A 143 9.06 35.98 6.74
CA SER A 143 10.22 36.89 6.89
C SER A 143 11.43 36.39 6.09
N ARG A 144 11.53 36.78 4.80
CA ARG A 144 12.73 37.42 4.24
C ARG A 144 12.52 37.71 2.76
N ARG A 145 12.54 39.01 2.49
CA ARG A 145 12.64 39.71 1.20
C ARG A 145 13.28 38.85 0.11
N TYR A 146 12.51 38.54 -0.93
CA TYR A 146 13.09 38.32 -2.25
C TYR A 146 13.44 39.71 -2.81
N GLN A 147 14.71 40.09 -2.69
CA GLN A 147 15.27 41.13 -3.55
C GLN A 147 15.71 40.43 -4.85
N THR A 148 15.08 40.81 -5.95
CA THR A 148 15.56 40.51 -7.30
C THR A 148 16.77 41.41 -7.61
N GLN A 149 17.88 40.80 -8.00
CA GLN A 149 18.84 41.37 -8.95
C GLN A 149 18.64 40.66 -10.28
#